data_AF-A0A7K1DJ87-F1
#
_entry.id   AF-A0A7K1DJ87-F1
#
_cell.length_a   1.000
_cell.length_b   1.000
_cell.length_c   1.000
_cell.angle_alpha   90.00
_cell.angle_beta   90.00
_cell.angle_gamma   90.00
#
_symmetry.space_group_name_H-M   'P 1'
#
loop_
_entity.id
_entity.type
_entity.pdbx_description
1 polymer ?
#
loop_
_entity_poly.entity_id
_entity_poly.type
_entity_poly.pdbx_seq_one_letter_code
_entity_poly.pdbx_strand_id
1 'polypeptide(L)'
;MQNGPWSLEIYTATGAAPTSLEQWGEPTATDYNTRRGVAQFMVPSQTQFVLLMMREIGMSDQCSPDNPYQGLMQDLSFNAA
;
A
#
# COMPACT_ATOMS: atom_id res chain seq x y z
N MET A 1 16.16 3.01 -1.69
CA MET A 1 15.24 2.44 -2.70
C MET A 1 15.32 0.94 -2.57
N GLN A 2 14.17 0.30 -2.32
CA GLN A 2 14.11 -1.15 -2.14
C GLN A 2 13.68 -1.71 -3.49
N ASN A 3 14.65 -2.15 -4.30
CA ASN A 3 14.53 -2.43 -5.74
C ASN A 3 13.58 -3.60 -6.12
N GLY A 4 12.33 -3.59 -5.65
CA GLY A 4 11.32 -4.63 -5.79
C GLY A 4 9.97 -4.09 -6.25
N PRO A 5 9.10 -4.88 -6.92
CA PRO A 5 7.97 -4.38 -7.70
C PRO A 5 6.96 -3.57 -6.92
N TRP A 6 6.99 -3.61 -5.59
CA TRP A 6 6.28 -2.64 -4.78
C TRP A 6 6.87 -2.48 -3.38
N SER A 7 6.67 -1.30 -2.81
CA SER A 7 6.71 -1.05 -1.36
C SER A 7 5.52 -0.19 -0.98
N LEU A 8 4.99 -0.39 0.23
CA LEU A 8 3.80 0.31 0.67
C LEU A 8 3.79 0.57 2.17
N GLU A 9 3.01 1.57 2.55
CA GLU A 9 2.73 1.97 3.92
C GLU A 9 1.20 1.89 4.15
N ILE A 10 0.79 1.43 5.33
CA ILE A 10 -0.60 1.40 5.77
C ILE A 10 -0.77 2.38 6.92
N TYR A 11 -1.82 3.18 6.86
CA TYR A 11 -2.24 4.09 7.92
C TYR A 11 -3.68 3.81 8.32
N THR A 12 -4.02 4.16 9.56
CA THR A 12 -5.35 3.96 10.11
C THR A 12 -5.84 5.22 10.81
N ALA A 13 -7.15 5.47 10.76
CA ALA A 13 -7.78 6.61 11.44
C ALA A 13 -9.21 6.28 11.90
N THR A 14 -9.64 6.91 12.98
CA THR A 14 -10.99 6.75 13.55
C THR A 14 -11.62 8.11 13.79
N GLY A 15 -12.94 8.22 13.59
CA GLY A 15 -13.71 9.45 13.74
C GLY A 15 -13.76 10.26 12.44
N ALA A 16 -12.60 10.63 11.90
CA ALA A 16 -12.50 11.33 10.62
C ALA A 16 -11.27 10.88 9.82
N ALA A 17 -11.41 10.74 8.51
CA ALA A 17 -10.29 10.52 7.61
C ALA A 17 -9.48 11.82 7.43
N PRO A 18 -8.16 11.82 7.67
CA PRO A 18 -7.33 12.99 7.41
C PRO A 18 -7.31 13.37 5.92
N THR A 19 -7.19 14.67 5.66
CA THR A 19 -7.29 15.24 4.30
C THR A 19 -5.94 15.40 3.59
N SER A 20 -4.83 15.34 4.33
CA SER A 20 -3.49 15.32 3.78
C SER A 20 -2.69 14.15 4.35
N LEU A 21 -1.69 13.66 3.60
CA LEU A 21 -0.91 12.48 3.99
C LEU A 21 -0.19 12.69 5.33
N GLU A 22 0.33 13.89 5.57
CA GLU A 22 1.08 14.23 6.78
C GLU A 22 0.20 14.15 8.04
N GLN A 23 -1.12 14.36 7.89
CA GLN A 23 -2.07 14.27 8.99
C GLN A 23 -2.39 12.84 9.42
N TRP A 24 -2.02 11.82 8.63
CA TRP A 24 -2.18 10.41 9.02
C TRP A 24 -1.15 9.96 10.07
N GLY A 25 -0.08 10.75 10.29
CA GLY A 25 0.96 10.44 11.26
C GLY A 25 1.90 9.33 10.78
N GLU A 26 2.37 8.50 11.71
CA GLU A 26 3.25 7.37 11.40
C GLU A 26 2.47 6.18 10.82
N PRO A 27 3.08 5.42 9.89
CA PRO A 27 2.45 4.23 9.33
C PRO A 27 2.19 3.20 10.42
N THR A 28 0.97 2.63 10.41
CA THR A 28 0.57 1.49 11.25
C THR A 28 1.33 0.23 10.85
N ALA A 29 1.61 0.06 9.56
CA ALA A 29 2.42 -1.05 9.05
C ALA A 29 3.12 -0.64 7.75
N THR A 30 4.19 -1.35 7.42
CA THR A 30 4.91 -1.23 6.14
C THR A 30 5.20 -2.61 5.60
N ASP A 31 5.23 -2.76 4.29
CA ASP A 31 5.65 -4.00 3.64
C ASP A 31 6.29 -3.69 2.29
N TYR A 32 7.08 -4.62 1.80
CA TYR A 32 7.69 -4.55 0.48
C TYR A 32 7.91 -5.96 -0.05
N ASN A 33 7.98 -6.08 -1.37
CA ASN A 33 8.37 -7.32 -1.98
C ASN A 33 9.19 -7.08 -3.24
N THR A 34 10.09 -8.03 -3.54
CA THR A 34 10.86 -8.10 -4.80
C THR A 34 10.15 -8.91 -5.88
N ARG A 35 8.95 -9.42 -5.59
CA ARG A 35 8.07 -10.14 -6.52
C ARG A 35 6.63 -9.61 -6.42
N ARG A 36 5.89 -9.67 -7.53
CA ARG A 36 4.45 -9.37 -7.52
C ARG A 36 3.74 -10.40 -6.63
N GLY A 37 2.74 -9.97 -5.89
CA GLY A 37 2.04 -10.85 -4.97
C GLY A 37 1.04 -10.10 -4.09
N VAL A 38 0.55 -10.81 -3.08
CA VAL A 38 -0.39 -10.28 -2.10
C VAL A 38 0.39 -9.68 -0.93
N ALA A 39 -0.03 -8.49 -0.50
CA ALA A 39 0.42 -7.88 0.75
C ALA A 39 -0.68 -8.11 1.80
N GLN A 40 -0.30 -8.51 3.02
CA GLN A 40 -1.23 -8.80 4.10
C GLN A 40 -0.85 -8.01 5.35
N PHE A 41 -1.83 -7.32 5.93
CA PHE A 41 -1.62 -6.45 7.08
C PHE A 41 -2.61 -6.79 8.18
N MET A 42 -2.11 -6.83 9.41
CA MET A 42 -2.94 -6.91 10.59
C MET A 42 -3.27 -5.49 11.03
N VAL A 43 -4.56 -5.18 11.17
CA VAL A 43 -5.04 -3.95 11.76
C VAL A 43 -5.34 -4.24 13.24
N PRO A 44 -4.49 -3.82 14.19
CA PRO A 44 -4.50 -4.34 15.56
C PRO A 44 -5.64 -3.77 16.43
N SER A 45 -6.31 -2.72 15.98
CA SER A 45 -7.37 -2.04 16.71
C SER A 45 -8.53 -1.69 15.78
N GLN A 46 -9.72 -1.51 16.37
CA GLN A 46 -10.88 -1.08 15.61
C GLN A 46 -10.61 0.28 14.96
N THR A 47 -10.73 0.34 13.63
CA THR A 47 -10.51 1.55 12.84
C THR A 47 -11.65 1.75 11.84
N GLN A 48 -11.91 3.00 11.46
CA GLN A 48 -12.95 3.34 10.48
C GLN A 48 -12.38 3.59 9.10
N PHE A 49 -11.13 4.05 9.02
CA PHE A 49 -10.47 4.43 7.79
C PHE A 49 -9.11 3.77 7.71
N VAL A 50 -8.81 3.21 6.54
CA VAL A 50 -7.49 2.65 6.19
C VAL A 50 -7.00 3.36 4.94
N LEU A 51 -5.78 3.85 4.97
CA LEU A 51 -5.08 4.37 3.80
C LEU A 51 -3.95 3.39 3.44
N LEU A 52 -3.98 2.91 2.20
CA LEU A 52 -2.87 2.20 1.58
C LEU A 52 -2.11 3.19 0.70
N MET A 53 -0.85 3.45 1.05
CA MET A 53 0.04 4.34 0.33
C MET A 53 1.11 3.52 -0.39
N MET A 54 1.07 3.50 -1.72
CA MET A 54 2.14 2.90 -2.53
C MET A 54 3.35 3.84 -2.55
N ARG A 55 4.51 3.33 -2.11
CA ARG A 55 5.77 4.09 -2.01
C ARG A 55 6.71 3.82 -3.17
N GLU A 56 6.66 2.62 -3.72
CA GLU A 56 7.41 2.21 -4.91
C GLU A 56 6.54 1.30 -5.78
N ILE A 57 6.72 1.41 -7.10
CA ILE A 57 6.16 0.53 -8.11
C ILE A 57 7.27 0.18 -9.08
N GLY A 58 7.48 -1.11 -9.31
CA GLY A 58 8.49 -1.59 -10.25
C GLY A 58 8.02 -1.67 -11.70
N MET A 59 8.93 -2.15 -12.54
CA MET A 59 8.69 -2.28 -13.97
C MET A 59 7.68 -3.39 -14.30
N SER A 60 7.13 -3.32 -15.51
CA SER A 60 6.18 -4.28 -16.04
C SER A 60 6.48 -4.65 -17.47
N ASP A 61 6.46 -5.95 -17.77
CA ASP A 61 6.58 -6.46 -19.14
C ASP A 61 5.36 -6.13 -20.02
N GLN A 62 4.28 -5.63 -19.41
CA GLN A 62 3.09 -5.13 -20.11
C GLN A 62 3.23 -3.66 -20.54
N CYS A 63 4.32 -3.00 -20.16
CA CYS A 63 4.57 -1.60 -20.44
C CYS A 63 5.58 -1.40 -21.58
N SER A 64 5.55 -0.22 -22.20
CA SER A 64 6.60 0.19 -23.14
C SER A 64 7.86 0.64 -22.40
N PRO A 65 9.02 0.68 -23.09
CA PRO A 65 10.24 1.25 -22.52
C PRO A 65 10.10 2.71 -22.06
N ASP A 66 9.25 3.50 -22.73
CA ASP A 66 9.03 4.91 -22.40
C ASP A 66 8.12 5.11 -21.17
N ASN A 67 7.34 4.09 -20.79
CA ASN A 67 6.48 4.12 -19.61
C ASN A 67 6.55 2.78 -18.84
N PRO A 68 7.72 2.43 -18.28
CA PRO A 68 8.01 1.04 -17.91
C PRO A 68 7.38 0.58 -16.60
N TYR A 69 6.84 1.50 -15.78
CA TYR A 69 6.33 1.21 -14.43
C TYR A 69 4.82 1.01 -14.42
N GLN A 70 4.36 -0.02 -13.71
CA GLN A 70 2.92 -0.29 -13.56
C GLN A 70 2.62 -1.00 -12.26
N GLY A 71 1.72 -0.41 -11.47
CA GLY A 71 1.09 -1.03 -10.32
C GLY A 71 -0.31 -1.49 -10.68
N LEU A 72 -0.67 -2.70 -10.25
CA LEU A 72 -2.02 -3.23 -10.40
C LEU A 72 -2.47 -3.83 -9.07
N MET A 73 -3.51 -3.24 -8.46
CA MET A 73 -4.25 -3.88 -7.37
C MET A 73 -5.43 -4.63 -7.99
N GLN A 74 -5.39 -5.96 -7.93
CA GLN A 74 -6.45 -6.80 -8.50
C GLN A 74 -7.63 -6.95 -7.56
N ASP A 75 -7.36 -7.04 -6.25
CA ASP A 75 -8.37 -7.23 -5.23
C ASP A 75 -7.95 -6.55 -3.93
N LEU A 76 -8.95 -6.19 -3.12
CA LEU A 76 -8.79 -5.71 -1.74
C LEU A 76 -9.89 -6.36 -0.91
N SER A 77 -9.48 -7.17 0.07
CA SER A 77 -10.41 -7.85 0.97
C SER A 77 -10.10 -7.52 2.43
N PHE A 78 -11.17 -7.42 3.21
CA PHE A 78 -11.12 -7.29 4.66
C PHE A 78 -11.70 -8.57 5.25
N ASN A 79 -10.91 -9.26 6.08
CA ASN A 79 -11.35 -10.45 6.78
C ASN A 79 -11.44 -10.12 8.27
N ALA A 80 -12.56 -10.47 8.90
CA ALA A 80 -12.61 -10.51 10.35
C ALA A 80 -11.70 -11.64 10.85
N ALA A 81 -10.97 -11.37 11.93
CA ALA A 81 -10.20 -12.40 12.63
C ALA A 81 -11.12 -13.42 13.31
#